data_AF-A0A932WKJ2-F1
#
_entry.id   AF-A0A932WKJ2-F1
#
_cell.length_a   1.000
_cell.length_b   1.000
_cell.length_c   1.000
_cell.angle_alpha   90.00
_cell.angle_beta   90.00
_cell.angle_gamma   90.00
#
_symmetry.space_group_name_H-M   'P 1'
#
loop_
_entity.id
_entity.type
_entity.pdbx_description
1 polymer ?
#
loop_
_entity_poly.entity_id
_entity_poly.type
_entity_poly.pdbx_seq_one_letter_code
_entity_poly.pdbx_strand_id
1 'polypeptide(L)' 'MCIVVGHELTGVPWELLSLCDVTIQIPMLGKKESLNVAVAVGIALYALRCER' A
#
# COMPACT_ATOMS: atom_id res chain seq x y z
N MET A 1 -8.49 12.34 -2.12
CA MET A 1 -7.96 10.97 -1.97
C MET A 1 -6.70 11.05 -1.14
N CYS A 2 -6.65 10.36 -0.01
CA CYS A 2 -5.47 10.23 0.84
C CYS A 2 -4.97 8.79 0.73
N ILE A 3 -3.66 8.59 0.60
CA ILE A 3 -3.06 7.26 0.60
C ILE A 3 -2.20 7.14 1.85
N VAL A 4 -2.50 6.13 2.66
CA VAL A 4 -1.70 5.78 3.83
C VAL A 4 -0.83 4.58 3.44
N VAL A 5 0.48 4.72 3.59
CA VAL A 5 1.44 3.63 3.37
C VAL A 5 2.26 3.45 4.62
N GLY A 6 2.42 2.19 5.02
CA GLY A 6 3.12 1.80 6.23
C GLY A 6 4.60 1.56 5.99
N HIS A 7 5.31 1.30 7.08
CA HIS A 7 6.72 0.95 7.02
C HIS A 7 6.90 -0.43 6.38
N GLU A 8 8.01 -0.63 5.64
CA GLU A 8 8.22 -1.83 4.82
C GLU A 8 8.24 -3.16 5.58
N LEU A 9 8.60 -3.13 6.87
CA LEU A 9 8.68 -4.31 7.73
C LEU A 9 7.47 -4.46 8.66
N THR A 10 6.96 -3.34 9.17
CA THR A 10 5.94 -3.34 10.24
C THR A 10 4.55 -2.99 9.73
N GLY A 11 4.43 -2.50 8.49
CA GLY A 11 3.15 -2.16 7.87
C GLY A 11 2.50 -0.90 8.45
N VAL A 12 1.19 -0.78 8.24
CA VAL A 12 0.35 0.29 8.78
C VAL A 12 -0.26 -0.19 10.10
N PRO A 13 -0.19 0.60 11.19
CA PRO A 13 -0.88 0.28 12.44
C PRO A 13 -2.38 0.03 12.25
N TRP A 14 -2.93 -0.92 13.01
CA TRP A 14 -4.33 -1.33 12.90
C TRP A 14 -5.31 -0.18 13.19
N GLU A 15 -4.95 0.71 14.11
CA GLU A 15 -5.74 1.89 14.47
C GLU A 15 -5.91 2.82 13.27
N LEU A 16 -4.88 2.95 12.43
CA LEU A 16 -4.95 3.75 11.20
C LEU A 16 -5.71 3.03 10.09
N LEU A 17 -5.52 1.72 9.95
CA LEU A 17 -6.28 0.91 8.98
C LEU A 17 -7.79 0.96 9.25
N SER A 18 -8.19 0.97 10.52
CA SER A 18 -9.60 1.05 10.94
C SER A 18 -10.28 2.37 10.57
N LEU A 19 -9.51 3.41 10.26
CA LEU A 19 -10.01 4.72 9.83
C LEU A 19 -10.07 4.84 8.30
N CYS A 20 -9.51 3.89 7.55
CA CYS A 20 -9.48 3.93 6.09
C CYS A 20 -10.80 3.42 5.50
N ASP A 21 -11.31 4.10 4.49
CA ASP A 21 -12.50 3.67 3.75
C ASP A 21 -12.28 2.35 3.00
N VAL A 22 -11.06 2.18 2.46
CA VAL A 22 -10.65 1.02 1.68
C VAL A 22 -9.20 0.68 2.01
N THR A 23 -8.93 -0.62 2.14
CA THR A 23 -7.59 -1.17 2.31
C THR A 23 -7.26 -2.07 1.13
N ILE A 24 -6.14 -1.80 0.46
CA ILE A 24 -5.64 -2.60 -0.66
C ILE A 24 -4.22 -3.09 -0.36
N GLN A 25 -3.85 -4.22 -0.98
CA GLN A 25 -2.53 -4.83 -0.85
C GLN A 25 -1.96 -5.09 -2.25
N ILE A 26 -0.67 -4.83 -2.43
CA ILE A 26 0.04 -5.25 -3.64
C ILE A 26 0.38 -6.74 -3.47
N PRO A 27 -0.07 -7.63 -4.38
CA PRO A 27 0.23 -9.04 -4.27
C PRO A 27 1.73 -9.30 -4.44
N MET A 28 2.35 -9.93 -3.45
CA MET A 28 3.76 -10.32 -3.53
C MET A 28 3.86 -11.67 -4.23
N LEU A 29 4.46 -11.69 -5.41
CA LEU A 29 4.71 -12.90 -6.19
C LEU A 29 6.18 -13.30 -6.04
N GLY A 30 6.46 -14.34 -5.24
CA GLY A 30 7.81 -14.87 -5.02
C GLY A 30 8.21 -14.89 -3.56
N LYS A 31 9.53 -14.93 -3.29
CA LYS A 31 10.09 -15.05 -1.93
C LYS A 31 10.19 -13.72 -1.16
N LYS A 32 9.93 -12.60 -1.81
CA LYS A 32 10.08 -11.28 -1.19
C LYS A 32 8.76 -10.89 -0.52
N GLU A 33 8.83 -10.55 0.76
CA GLU A 33 7.65 -10.30 1.60
C GLU A 33 7.22 -8.83 1.62
N SER A 34 8.05 -7.91 1.12
CA SER A 34 7.74 -6.48 1.09
C SER A 34 8.37 -5.75 -0.10
N LEU A 35 7.84 -4.58 -0.41
CA LEU A 35 8.44 -3.63 -1.34
C LEU A 35 8.97 -2.43 -0.58
N ASN A 36 9.96 -1.76 -1.16
CA ASN A 36 10.34 -0.44 -0.71
C ASN A 36 9.12 0.49 -0.76
N VAL A 37 8.94 1.32 0.29
CA VAL A 37 7.77 2.20 0.45
C VAL A 37 7.56 3.09 -0.78
N ALA A 38 8.62 3.67 -1.35
CA ALA A 38 8.50 4.54 -2.52
C ALA A 38 8.00 3.78 -3.76
N VAL A 39 8.43 2.53 -3.93
CA VAL A 39 7.98 1.66 -5.02
C VAL A 39 6.51 1.29 -4.84
N ALA A 40 6.10 0.92 -3.63
CA ALA A 40 4.71 0.59 -3.32
C ALA A 40 3.77 1.78 -3.58
N VAL A 41 4.17 2.99 -3.15
CA VAL A 41 3.44 4.24 -3.44
C VAL A 41 3.33 4.47 -4.95
N GLY A 42 4.42 4.29 -5.69
CA GLY A 42 4.42 4.46 -7.15
C GLY A 42 3.43 3.54 -7.86
N ILE A 43 3.38 2.26 -7.47
CA ILE A 43 2.43 1.28 -8.02
C ILE A 43 1.00 1.68 -7.67
N ALA A 44 0.72 2.05 -6.41
CA ALA A 44 -0.61 2.45 -5.97
C ALA A 44 -1.12 3.68 -6.74
N LEU A 45 -0.27 4.71 -6.89
CA LEU A 45 -0.62 5.90 -7.66
C LEU A 45 -0.86 5.60 -9.14
N TYR A 46 -0.07 4.71 -9.74
CA TYR A 46 -0.29 4.29 -11.12
C TYR A 46 -1.63 3.56 -11.30
N ALA A 47 -1.95 2.61 -10.40
CA ALA A 47 -3.21 1.87 -10.43
C ALA A 47 -4.41 2.81 -10.29
N LEU A 48 -4.36 3.73 -9.32
CA LEU A 48 -5.42 4.73 -9.09
C LEU A 48 -5.56 5.73 -10.26
N ARG A 49 -4.49 5.96 -11.03
CA ARG A 49 -4.58 6.75 -12.26
C ARG A 49 -5.25 5.99 -13.39
N CYS A 50 -5.03 4.68 -13.50
CA CYS A 50 -5.60 3.83 -14.56
C CYS A 50 -7.07 3.46 -14.33
N GLU A 51 -7.59 3.59 -13.10
CA GLU A 51 -9.02 3.40 -12.80
C GLU A 51 -9.90 4.61 -13.17
N ARG A 52 -9.33 5.64 -13.82
CA ARG A 52 -10.06 6.78 -14.39
C ARG A 52 -10.18 6.69 -15.90
#